data_AF-A0A7I8D1B4-F1
#
_entry.id   AF-A0A7I8D1B4-F1
#
_cell.length_a   1.000
_cell.length_b   1.000
_cell.length_c   1.000
_cell.angle_alpha   90.00
_cell.angle_beta   90.00
_cell.angle_gamma   90.00
#
_symmetry.space_group_name_H-M   'P 1'
#
loop_
_entity.id
_entity.type
_entity.pdbx_description
1 polymer ?
#
loop_
_entity_poly.entity_id
_entity_poly.type
_entity_poly.pdbx_seq_one_letter_code
_entity_poly.pdbx_strand_id
1 'polypeptide(L)'
;MYYEKRLIAVCIGALLLIQPLVFPASANDTSSGIEKTPRIIGEDTSLRGEYEKHFILEDDDPDAQEMIAVAYSDVVHYQNEEGQWRDIDNTMVPQMDEEGNAILENRDSPFGVELAQSTVQEDLITVDNGERTMSYSIQAAVMPENYVYQRSQGNAPSVLLERKE
;
A
#
# COMPACT_ATOMS: atom_id res chain seq x y z
N MET A 1 -60.67 6.21 1.94
CA MET A 1 -60.51 5.05 2.84
C MET A 1 -59.95 5.56 4.15
N TYR A 2 -60.84 5.77 5.11
CA TYR A 2 -60.59 6.33 6.43
C TYR A 2 -60.40 5.14 7.39
N TYR A 3 -59.32 5.10 8.19
CA TYR A 3 -59.17 4.07 9.23
C TYR A 3 -59.38 4.70 10.60
N GLU A 4 -60.40 4.20 11.29
CA GLU A 4 -60.97 4.77 12.50
C GLU A 4 -60.23 4.36 13.78
N LYS A 5 -60.28 5.29 14.74
CA LYS A 5 -59.70 5.25 16.08
C LYS A 5 -60.45 4.26 16.96
N ARG A 6 -59.74 3.29 17.57
CA ARG A 6 -60.32 2.39 18.57
C ARG A 6 -60.15 2.98 19.98
N LEU A 7 -61.24 2.85 20.74
CA LEU A 7 -61.59 3.55 21.97
C LEU A 7 -60.59 3.39 23.12
N ILE A 8 -60.41 4.50 23.87
CA ILE A 8 -59.91 4.52 25.24
C ILE A 8 -61.09 4.19 26.17
N ALA A 9 -60.93 3.17 27.01
CA ALA A 9 -61.78 2.96 28.19
C ALA A 9 -60.91 2.53 29.37
N VAL A 10 -60.90 3.39 30.40
CA VAL A 10 -60.17 3.30 31.66
C VAL A 10 -60.98 2.45 32.66
N CYS A 11 -60.33 1.53 33.37
CA CYS A 11 -60.77 1.10 34.71
C CYS A 11 -59.54 0.97 35.62
N ILE A 12 -59.38 1.96 36.49
CA ILE A 12 -58.46 1.97 37.64
C ILE A 12 -59.10 1.14 38.76
N GLY A 13 -58.32 0.28 39.42
CA GLY A 13 -58.60 -0.10 40.81
C GLY A 13 -58.19 -1.51 41.21
N ALA A 14 -56.96 -1.68 41.71
CA ALA A 14 -56.66 -2.40 42.97
C ALA A 14 -55.14 -2.38 43.23
N LEU A 15 -54.77 -1.75 44.34
CA LEU A 15 -53.45 -1.69 44.95
C LEU A 15 -53.14 -3.01 45.67
N LEU A 16 -51.84 -3.34 45.78
CA LEU A 16 -51.19 -4.35 46.66
C LEU A 16 -51.02 -5.80 46.15
N LEU A 17 -49.90 -6.07 45.49
CA LEU A 17 -48.97 -7.15 45.87
C LEU A 17 -47.54 -6.74 45.48
N ILE A 18 -46.80 -6.14 46.42
CA ILE A 18 -45.35 -5.94 46.30
C ILE A 18 -44.71 -7.34 46.34
N GLN A 19 -44.26 -7.83 45.19
CA GLN A 19 -43.36 -8.98 45.13
C GLN A 19 -41.96 -8.50 45.55
N PRO A 20 -41.19 -9.24 46.37
CA PRO A 20 -39.80 -8.88 46.59
C PRO A 20 -39.06 -8.99 45.26
N LEU A 21 -38.49 -7.87 44.82
CA LEU A 21 -37.59 -7.82 43.68
C LEU A 21 -36.29 -8.54 44.08
N VAL A 22 -36.23 -9.85 43.80
CA VAL A 22 -34.99 -10.62 43.86
C VAL A 22 -34.22 -10.25 42.60
N PHE A 23 -33.27 -9.33 42.73
CA PHE A 23 -32.24 -9.17 41.70
C PHE A 23 -31.41 -10.45 41.69
N PRO A 24 -31.31 -11.20 40.58
CA PRO A 24 -30.25 -12.18 40.48
C PRO A 24 -28.94 -11.41 40.64
N ALA A 25 -28.12 -11.82 41.61
CA ALA A 25 -26.72 -11.44 41.60
C ALA A 25 -26.17 -11.90 40.25
N SER A 26 -26.00 -10.97 39.33
CA SER A 26 -25.25 -11.21 38.10
C SER A 26 -23.88 -11.65 38.58
N ALA A 27 -23.63 -12.95 38.51
CA ALA A 27 -22.31 -13.50 38.58
C ALA A 27 -21.52 -12.69 37.54
N ASN A 28 -20.55 -11.94 38.04
CA ASN A 28 -19.64 -11.18 37.23
C ASN A 28 -18.85 -12.21 36.44
N ASP A 29 -19.40 -12.61 35.29
CA ASP A 29 -18.71 -13.47 34.33
C ASP A 29 -17.62 -12.57 33.76
N THR A 30 -16.49 -12.58 34.48
CA THR A 30 -15.22 -12.10 33.99
C THR A 30 -14.81 -13.09 32.92
N SER A 31 -15.55 -13.08 31.80
CA SER A 31 -15.06 -13.54 30.54
C SER A 31 -13.82 -12.70 30.29
N SER A 32 -12.66 -13.32 30.49
CA SER A 32 -11.42 -12.86 29.90
C SER A 32 -11.63 -12.86 28.39
N GLY A 33 -12.22 -11.78 27.89
CA GLY A 33 -12.32 -11.53 26.47
C GLY A 33 -10.90 -11.48 25.95
N ILE A 34 -10.49 -12.55 25.28
CA ILE A 34 -9.38 -12.45 24.34
C ILE A 34 -9.89 -11.42 23.34
N GLU A 35 -9.36 -10.19 23.38
CA GLU A 35 -9.65 -9.22 22.33
C GLU A 35 -9.21 -9.84 21.01
N LYS A 36 -10.18 -10.35 20.26
CA LYS A 36 -9.94 -10.88 18.92
C LYS A 36 -9.55 -9.66 18.09
N THR A 37 -8.27 -9.55 17.74
CA THR A 37 -7.84 -8.55 16.77
C THR A 37 -8.58 -8.86 15.47
N PRO A 38 -9.40 -7.94 14.95
CA PRO A 38 -10.20 -8.21 13.76
C PRO A 38 -9.26 -8.51 12.59
N ARG A 39 -9.59 -9.54 11.82
CA ARG A 39 -8.77 -10.02 10.72
C ARG A 39 -9.17 -9.29 9.44
N ILE A 40 -8.21 -8.74 8.70
CA ILE A 40 -8.47 -8.17 7.36
C ILE A 40 -8.80 -9.31 6.39
N ILE A 41 -9.93 -9.19 5.68
CA ILE A 41 -10.39 -10.17 4.68
C ILE A 41 -10.29 -9.64 3.25
N GLY A 42 -10.14 -8.33 3.07
CA GLY A 42 -9.98 -7.73 1.75
C GLY A 42 -9.80 -6.22 1.81
N GLU A 43 -9.48 -5.62 0.67
CA GLU A 43 -9.49 -4.17 0.46
C GLU A 43 -10.79 -3.79 -0.25
N ASP A 44 -11.43 -2.71 0.16
CA ASP A 44 -12.50 -2.06 -0.61
C ASP A 44 -11.88 -1.06 -1.58
N THR A 45 -11.69 -1.49 -2.82
CA THR A 45 -11.04 -0.68 -3.86
C THR A 45 -11.90 0.49 -4.33
N SER A 46 -13.19 0.52 -4.01
CA SER A 46 -14.08 1.63 -4.36
C SER A 46 -13.83 2.87 -3.51
N LEU A 47 -13.19 2.70 -2.35
CA LEU A 47 -12.81 3.75 -1.42
C LEU A 47 -11.32 4.10 -1.52
N ARG A 48 -10.68 3.82 -2.67
CA ARG A 48 -9.30 4.26 -2.91
C ARG A 48 -9.25 5.77 -3.03
N GLY A 49 -8.22 6.34 -2.42
CA GLY A 49 -7.79 7.71 -2.60
C GLY A 49 -6.27 7.79 -2.72
N GLU A 50 -5.74 8.95 -3.07
CA GLU A 50 -4.31 9.16 -3.34
C GLU A 50 -3.39 8.69 -2.19
N TYR A 51 -3.82 8.84 -0.93
CA TYR A 51 -3.02 8.57 0.27
C TYR A 51 -3.63 7.51 1.22
N GLU A 52 -4.63 6.76 0.78
CA GLU A 52 -5.38 5.90 1.70
C GLU A 52 -5.86 4.59 1.11
N LYS A 53 -5.95 3.58 1.98
CA LYS A 53 -6.55 2.27 1.70
C LYS A 53 -7.61 1.96 2.76
N HIS A 54 -8.69 1.32 2.32
CA HIS A 54 -9.77 0.87 3.18
C HIS A 54 -9.84 -0.65 3.15
N PHE A 55 -9.81 -1.28 4.32
CA PHE A 55 -9.83 -2.73 4.45
C PHE A 55 -11.09 -3.19 5.17
N ILE A 56 -11.68 -4.27 4.65
CA ILE A 56 -12.83 -4.94 5.23
C ILE A 56 -12.32 -5.92 6.28
N LEU A 57 -12.95 -5.90 7.45
CA LEU A 57 -12.63 -6.77 8.57
C LEU A 57 -13.57 -7.99 8.61
N GLU A 58 -13.07 -9.10 9.14
CA GLU A 58 -13.85 -10.29 9.44
C GLU A 58 -14.80 -10.00 10.61
N ASP A 59 -16.08 -9.78 10.29
CA ASP A 59 -17.16 -9.57 11.24
C ASP A 59 -17.88 -10.89 11.58
N ASP A 60 -18.49 -10.98 12.76
CA ASP A 60 -19.37 -12.07 13.17
C ASP A 60 -20.86 -11.77 12.92
N ASP A 61 -21.22 -10.49 12.70
CA ASP A 61 -22.56 -10.07 12.30
C ASP A 61 -22.67 -9.96 10.76
N PRO A 62 -23.52 -10.78 10.09
CA PRO A 62 -23.67 -10.75 8.64
C PRO A 62 -24.30 -9.45 8.09
N ASP A 63 -24.92 -8.63 8.94
CA ASP A 63 -25.54 -7.36 8.55
C ASP A 63 -24.65 -6.14 8.84
N ALA A 64 -23.52 -6.32 9.54
CA ALA A 64 -22.54 -5.27 9.80
C ALA A 64 -21.29 -5.44 8.91
N GLN A 65 -20.70 -4.32 8.51
CA GLN A 65 -19.44 -4.29 7.77
C GLN A 65 -18.47 -3.38 8.50
N GLU A 66 -17.61 -3.98 9.31
CA GLU A 66 -16.50 -3.25 9.93
C GLU A 66 -15.36 -3.01 8.95
N MET A 67 -14.78 -1.80 9.03
CA MET A 67 -13.70 -1.37 8.15
C MET A 67 -12.62 -0.61 8.91
N ILE A 68 -11.39 -0.69 8.41
CA ILE A 68 -10.27 0.14 8.85
C ILE A 68 -9.74 0.96 7.67
N ALA A 69 -9.56 2.26 7.89
CA ALA A 69 -8.86 3.15 6.98
C ALA A 69 -7.40 3.29 7.40
N VAL A 70 -6.49 3.15 6.45
CA VAL A 70 -5.05 3.35 6.63
C VAL A 70 -4.62 4.53 5.78
N ALA A 71 -4.07 5.55 6.44
CA ALA A 71 -3.50 6.72 5.79
C ALA A 71 -1.98 6.57 5.66
N TYR A 72 -1.46 7.00 4.51
CA TYR A 72 -0.04 7.01 4.18
C TYR A 72 0.48 8.45 4.11
N SER A 73 1.76 8.64 4.43
CA SER A 73 2.42 9.96 4.29
C SER A 73 2.68 10.35 2.84
N ASP A 74 2.77 9.34 1.96
CA ASP A 74 3.13 9.47 0.56
C ASP A 74 2.04 8.87 -0.31
N VAL A 75 2.00 9.30 -1.57
CA VAL A 75 1.02 8.83 -2.56
C VAL A 75 1.17 7.33 -2.77
N VAL A 76 0.08 6.58 -2.68
CA VAL A 76 0.04 5.12 -2.90
C VAL A 76 -0.83 4.71 -4.09
N HIS A 77 -1.73 5.60 -4.52
CA HIS A 77 -2.57 5.38 -5.70
C HIS A 77 -2.46 6.55 -6.68
N TYR A 78 -2.69 6.25 -7.96
CA TYR A 78 -2.83 7.26 -9.00
C TYR A 78 -4.09 6.98 -9.83
N GLN A 79 -4.64 8.00 -10.49
CA GLN A 79 -5.74 7.79 -11.43
C GLN A 79 -5.18 7.53 -12.83
N ASN A 80 -5.65 6.46 -13.46
CA ASN A 80 -5.38 6.23 -14.87
C ASN A 80 -6.17 7.22 -15.75
N GLU A 81 -5.96 7.17 -17.07
CA GLU A 81 -6.67 8.02 -18.05
C GLU A 81 -8.20 7.87 -18.01
N GLU A 82 -8.70 6.72 -17.54
CA GLU A 82 -10.13 6.45 -17.36
C GLU A 82 -10.69 6.97 -16.02
N GLY A 83 -9.85 7.59 -15.19
CA GLY A 83 -10.20 8.11 -13.87
C GLY A 83 -10.28 7.03 -12.77
N GLN A 84 -9.83 5.81 -13.04
CA GLN A 84 -9.84 4.70 -12.09
C GLN A 84 -8.59 4.74 -11.20
N TRP A 85 -8.76 4.49 -9.90
CA TRP A 85 -7.65 4.39 -8.97
C TRP A 85 -6.86 3.09 -9.15
N ARG A 86 -5.54 3.23 -9.34
CA ARG A 86 -4.57 2.15 -9.51
C ARG A 86 -3.50 2.26 -8.42
N ASP A 87 -2.96 1.12 -8.01
CA ASP A 87 -1.80 1.09 -7.11
C ASP A 87 -0.55 1.57 -7.85
N ILE A 88 0.30 2.32 -7.16
CA ILE A 88 1.67 2.56 -7.64
C ILE A 88 2.48 1.28 -7.38
N ASP A 89 2.87 0.64 -8.47
CA ASP A 89 3.62 -0.60 -8.50
C ASP A 89 5.01 -0.42 -9.13
N ASN A 90 5.98 -0.28 -8.23
CA ASN A 90 7.39 -0.15 -8.58
C ASN A 90 8.10 -1.52 -8.69
N THR A 91 7.37 -2.61 -8.91
CA THR A 91 7.98 -3.91 -9.21
C THR A 91 8.70 -3.83 -10.54
N MET A 92 10.02 -4.04 -10.52
CA MET A 92 10.87 -4.00 -11.70
C MET A 92 10.74 -5.29 -12.50
N VAL A 93 10.35 -5.19 -13.77
CA VAL A 93 10.17 -6.31 -14.69
C VAL A 93 11.20 -6.25 -15.83
N PRO A 94 11.87 -7.37 -16.19
CA PRO A 94 12.81 -7.39 -17.31
C PRO A 94 12.09 -7.13 -18.63
N GLN A 95 12.60 -6.18 -19.42
CA GLN A 95 12.12 -5.84 -20.76
C GLN A 95 13.31 -5.65 -21.72
N MET A 96 12.99 -5.40 -22.99
CA MET A 96 13.95 -4.95 -23.99
C MET A 96 13.52 -3.57 -24.47
N ASP A 97 14.44 -2.62 -24.52
CA ASP A 97 14.17 -1.29 -25.07
C ASP A 97 14.01 -1.34 -26.60
N GLU A 98 13.73 -0.18 -27.22
CA GLU A 98 13.58 -0.05 -28.68
C GLU A 98 14.87 -0.41 -29.45
N GLU A 99 16.02 -0.32 -28.80
CA GLU A 99 17.35 -0.60 -29.36
C GLU A 99 17.76 -2.07 -29.17
N GLY A 100 16.96 -2.86 -28.44
CA GLY A 100 17.21 -4.26 -28.13
C GLY A 100 18.14 -4.49 -26.94
N ASN A 101 18.41 -3.48 -26.12
CA ASN A 101 19.14 -3.63 -24.87
C ASN A 101 18.24 -4.16 -23.77
N ALA A 102 18.81 -4.98 -22.88
CA ALA A 102 18.11 -5.46 -21.70
C ALA A 102 17.98 -4.35 -20.64
N ILE A 103 16.75 -4.10 -20.22
CA ILE A 103 16.38 -3.11 -19.20
C ILE A 103 15.48 -3.74 -18.12
N LEU A 104 15.27 -3.02 -17.03
CA LEU A 104 14.21 -3.27 -16.05
C LEU A 104 13.27 -2.08 -16.05
N GLU A 105 11.96 -2.33 -16.18
CA GLU A 105 10.94 -1.29 -16.19
C GLU A 105 9.99 -1.49 -14.99
N ASN A 106 9.47 -0.42 -14.39
CA ASN A 106 8.46 -0.55 -13.35
C ASN A 106 7.10 -0.99 -13.92
N ARG A 107 6.33 -1.76 -13.14
CA ARG A 107 5.13 -2.44 -13.64
C ARG A 107 3.95 -1.51 -13.91
N ASP A 108 3.63 -0.58 -13.01
CA ASP A 108 2.46 0.29 -13.16
C ASP A 108 2.58 1.53 -12.27
N SER A 109 2.72 2.73 -12.84
CA SER A 109 2.97 3.96 -12.07
C SER A 109 2.70 5.19 -12.94
N PRO A 110 2.39 6.36 -12.35
CA PRO A 110 2.34 7.61 -13.10
C PRO A 110 3.72 8.08 -13.61
N PHE A 111 4.80 7.44 -13.17
CA PHE A 111 6.16 7.67 -13.65
C PHE A 111 6.71 6.38 -14.27
N GLY A 112 7.15 6.45 -15.52
CA GLY A 112 7.95 5.39 -16.14
C GLY A 112 9.36 5.43 -15.59
N VAL A 113 9.88 4.29 -15.12
CA VAL A 113 11.23 4.14 -14.59
C VAL A 113 11.91 2.97 -15.28
N GLU A 114 13.03 3.25 -15.93
CA GLU A 114 13.85 2.24 -16.59
C GLU A 114 15.25 2.20 -15.96
N LEU A 115 15.77 0.98 -15.76
CA LEU A 115 17.13 0.74 -15.30
C LEU A 115 17.86 -0.15 -16.31
N ALA A 116 18.98 0.32 -16.83
CA ALA A 116 19.83 -0.46 -17.71
C ALA A 116 20.42 -1.67 -16.96
N GLN A 117 20.44 -2.84 -17.61
CA GLN A 117 21.11 -4.03 -17.06
C GLN A 117 22.62 -4.07 -17.39
N SER A 118 23.15 -3.03 -18.03
CA SER A 118 24.57 -2.92 -18.37
C SER A 118 25.09 -1.51 -18.13
N THR A 119 26.23 -1.40 -17.43
CA THR A 119 26.85 -0.11 -17.08
C THR A 119 27.52 0.61 -18.25
N VAL A 120 27.53 0.00 -19.45
CA VAL A 120 28.04 0.63 -20.67
C VAL A 120 26.93 1.18 -21.58
N GLN A 121 25.66 0.98 -21.20
CA GLN A 121 24.55 1.67 -21.86
C GLN A 121 24.64 3.18 -21.56
N GLU A 122 24.19 4.00 -22.51
CA GLU A 122 24.26 5.45 -22.39
C GLU A 122 23.40 5.92 -21.22
N ASP A 123 22.11 5.59 -21.24
CA ASP A 123 21.19 5.91 -20.15
C ASP A 123 21.10 4.73 -19.18
N LEU A 124 21.56 4.93 -17.94
CA LEU A 124 21.53 3.89 -16.91
C LEU A 124 20.24 3.92 -16.09
N ILE A 125 19.74 5.11 -15.86
CA ILE A 125 18.49 5.35 -15.15
C ILE A 125 17.71 6.37 -15.97
N THR A 126 16.51 6.01 -16.38
CA THR A 126 15.58 6.90 -17.05
C THR A 126 14.33 7.02 -16.20
N VAL A 127 13.86 8.24 -15.97
CA VAL A 127 12.59 8.53 -15.31
C VAL A 127 11.79 9.46 -16.20
N ASP A 128 10.59 9.04 -16.55
CA ASP A 128 9.66 9.76 -17.40
C ASP A 128 8.33 10.02 -16.66
N ASN A 129 7.77 11.21 -16.81
CA ASN A 129 6.46 11.57 -16.24
C ASN A 129 5.41 11.95 -17.30
N GLY A 130 5.64 11.60 -18.57
CA GLY A 130 4.85 11.96 -19.74
C GLY A 130 5.13 13.38 -20.29
N GLU A 131 5.61 14.30 -19.47
CA GLU A 131 5.96 15.67 -19.89
C GLU A 131 7.47 15.88 -20.06
N ARG A 132 8.26 15.22 -19.21
CA ARG A 132 9.70 15.37 -19.13
C ARG A 132 10.34 14.02 -18.82
N THR A 133 11.48 13.82 -19.45
CA THR A 133 12.35 12.67 -19.20
C THR A 133 13.64 13.16 -18.56
N MET A 134 14.09 12.45 -17.52
CA MET A 134 15.40 12.62 -16.91
C MET A 134 16.20 11.33 -17.09
N SER A 135 17.40 11.45 -17.65
CA SER A 135 18.33 10.33 -17.78
C SER A 135 19.61 10.59 -16.99
N TYR A 136 20.17 9.53 -16.39
CA TYR A 136 21.47 9.56 -15.72
C TYR A 136 22.39 8.48 -16.27
N SER A 137 23.63 8.87 -16.55
CA SER A 137 24.67 8.02 -17.10
C SER A 137 25.94 8.04 -16.24
N ILE A 138 26.75 6.98 -16.32
CA ILE A 138 28.09 6.97 -15.72
C ILE A 138 29.10 7.25 -16.82
N GLN A 139 29.72 8.42 -16.76
CA GLN A 139 30.87 8.70 -17.58
C GLN A 139 32.11 8.09 -16.94
N ALA A 140 32.70 7.09 -17.59
CA ALA A 140 34.00 6.57 -17.18
C ALA A 140 35.04 7.71 -17.21
N ALA A 141 35.77 7.90 -16.11
CA ALA A 141 36.87 8.86 -16.08
C ALA A 141 37.87 8.51 -17.19
N VAL A 142 38.17 9.46 -18.07
CA VAL A 142 39.28 9.35 -19.02
C VAL A 142 40.56 9.36 -18.20
N MET A 143 41.06 8.17 -17.89
CA MET A 143 42.37 8.01 -17.25
C MET A 143 43.44 8.27 -18.32
N PRO A 144 44.42 9.16 -18.08
CA PRO A 144 45.45 9.46 -19.08
C PRO A 144 46.26 8.21 -19.42
N GLU A 145 46.73 8.10 -20.67
CA GLU A 145 47.34 6.91 -21.30
C GLU A 145 48.52 6.26 -20.54
N ASN A 146 49.04 6.89 -19.48
CA ASN A 146 50.28 6.51 -18.81
C ASN A 146 50.12 5.64 -17.55
N TYR A 147 48.90 5.17 -17.24
CA TYR A 147 48.66 4.30 -16.09
C TYR A 147 48.71 2.80 -16.48
N VAL A 148 49.55 2.03 -15.78
CA VAL A 148 49.61 0.57 -15.91
C VAL A 148 48.72 -0.06 -14.83
N TYR A 149 47.72 -0.82 -15.25
CA TYR A 149 46.87 -1.58 -14.34
C TYR A 149 47.50 -2.93 -14.00
N GLN A 150 47.54 -3.29 -12.72
CA GLN A 150 47.57 -4.69 -12.32
C GLN A 150 46.14 -5.13 -11.98
N ARG A 151 45.56 -5.99 -12.82
CA ARG A 151 44.29 -6.63 -12.51
C ARG A 151 44.55 -7.66 -11.41
N SER A 152 44.16 -7.34 -10.17
CA SER A 152 44.11 -8.32 -9.09
C SER A 152 43.08 -9.39 -9.46
N GLN A 153 43.53 -10.64 -9.56
CA GLN A 153 42.64 -11.79 -9.66
C GLN A 153 42.00 -12.01 -8.27
N GLY A 154 40.88 -11.33 -7.99
CA GLY A 154 40.15 -11.45 -6.73
C GLY A 154 39.39 -10.19 -6.36
N ASN A 155 38.36 -10.34 -5.51
CA ASN A 155 37.37 -9.33 -5.10
C ASN A 155 37.95 -8.21 -4.20
N ALA A 156 39.08 -7.63 -4.58
CA ALA A 156 39.69 -6.47 -3.94
C ALA A 156 39.69 -5.29 -4.93
N PRO A 157 39.43 -4.06 -4.46
CA PRO A 157 39.46 -2.87 -5.32
C PRO A 157 40.85 -2.69 -5.93
N SER A 158 40.87 -2.31 -7.22
CA SER A 158 42.09 -2.00 -7.96
C SER A 158 42.89 -0.92 -7.23
N VAL A 159 44.15 -1.23 -6.91
CA VAL A 159 45.05 -0.28 -6.22
C VAL A 159 45.79 0.56 -7.26
N LEU A 160 45.74 1.89 -7.11
CA LEU A 160 46.53 2.84 -7.91
C LEU A 160 48.00 2.75 -7.49
N LEU A 161 48.88 2.33 -8.40
CA LEU A 161 50.33 2.38 -8.18
C LEU A 161 50.88 3.61 -8.89
N GLU A 162 51.30 4.61 -8.12
CA GLU A 162 52.15 5.69 -8.65
C GLU A 162 53.52 5.11 -9.03
N ARG A 163 54.00 5.44 -10.23
CA ARG A 163 55.39 5.18 -10.59
C ARG A 163 56.22 6.33 -10.03
N LYS A 164 57.12 6.05 -9.07
CA LYS A 164 58.19 7.00 -8.75
C LYS A 164 59.09 7.13 -9.98
N GLU A 165 59.31 8.37 -10.41
CA GLU A 165 60.36 8.73 -11.36
C GLU A 165 61.75 8.32 -10.85
#